data_AF-A0A2L2YSQ4-F1
#
_entry.id   AF-A0A2L2YSQ4-F1
#
_cell.length_a   1.000
_cell.length_b   1.000
_cell.length_c   1.000
_cell.angle_alpha   90.00
_cell.angle_beta   90.00
_cell.angle_gamma   90.00
#
_symmetry.space_group_name_H-M   'P 1'
#
loop_
_entity.id
_entity.type
_entity.pdbx_description
1 polymer ?
#
loop_
_entity_poly.entity_id
_entity_poly.type
_entity_poly.pdbx_seq_one_letter_code
_entity_poly.pdbx_strand_id
1 'polypeptide(L)'
;NNVSNFARLAITLVHLKEFHGSEDSARKAKSTRTRKEVCFASVDYEDFRLDHKCDLLIVVHAEELEDLIYYYLYRGYFEEIIS
;
A
#
# COMPACT_ATOMS: atom_id res chain seq x y z
N ASN A 1 -12.95 6.44 -20.41
CA ASN A 1 -12.56 5.08 -19.99
C ASN A 1 -13.21 4.76 -18.65
N ASN A 2 -14.29 3.99 -18.67
CA ASN A 2 -15.05 3.60 -17.49
C ASN A 2 -14.38 2.37 -16.85
N VAL A 3 -13.35 2.61 -16.02
CA VAL A 3 -12.75 1.53 -15.22
C VAL A 3 -13.73 1.25 -14.07
N SER A 4 -14.42 0.11 -14.13
CA SER A 4 -15.44 -0.26 -13.15
C SER A 4 -14.86 -0.79 -11.83
N ASN A 5 -13.57 -1.19 -11.81
CA ASN A 5 -12.94 -1.76 -10.63
C ASN A 5 -11.49 -1.30 -10.46
N PHE A 6 -11.34 -0.12 -9.86
CA PHE A 6 -10.03 0.44 -9.53
C PHE A 6 -9.25 -0.36 -8.48
N ALA A 7 -9.95 -1.11 -7.61
CA ALA A 7 -9.30 -1.92 -6.59
C ALA A 7 -8.49 -3.07 -7.21
N ARG A 8 -9.13 -3.87 -8.09
CA ARG A 8 -8.44 -4.94 -8.81
C ARG A 8 -7.36 -4.40 -9.75
N LEU A 9 -7.60 -3.23 -10.35
CA LEU A 9 -6.60 -2.58 -11.20
C LEU A 9 -5.36 -2.21 -10.39
N ALA A 10 -5.51 -1.59 -9.22
CA ALA A 10 -4.40 -1.23 -8.35
C ALA A 10 -3.55 -2.46 -7.96
N ILE A 11 -4.21 -3.54 -7.51
CA ILE A 11 -3.53 -4.80 -7.15
C ILE A 11 -2.83 -5.42 -8.37
N THR A 12 -3.43 -5.36 -9.55
CA THR A 12 -2.76 -5.87 -10.76
C THR A 12 -1.51 -5.05 -11.08
N LEU A 13 -1.61 -3.73 -11.01
CA LEU A 13 -0.51 -2.82 -11.31
C LEU A 13 0.64 -2.96 -10.30
N VAL A 14 0.36 -3.15 -9.00
CA VAL A 14 1.42 -3.38 -8.00
C VAL A 14 2.19 -4.68 -8.30
N HIS A 15 1.51 -5.75 -8.73
CA HIS A 15 2.17 -7.00 -9.13
C HIS A 15 2.95 -6.90 -10.45
N LEU A 16 2.59 -5.95 -11.31
CA LEU A 16 3.36 -5.61 -12.51
C LEU A 16 4.51 -4.63 -12.22
N LYS A 17 4.71 -4.24 -10.96
CA LYS A 17 5.67 -3.19 -10.54
C LYS A 17 5.39 -1.82 -11.17
N GLU A 18 4.15 -1.58 -11.60
CA GLU A 18 3.67 -0.28 -12.10
C GLU A 18 3.08 0.54 -10.95
N PHE A 19 3.95 0.94 -10.04
CA PHE A 19 3.53 1.50 -8.75
C PHE A 19 2.81 2.85 -8.83
N HIS A 20 3.25 3.76 -9.71
CA HIS A 20 2.57 5.05 -9.91
C HIS A 20 1.13 4.85 -10.42
N GLY A 21 0.92 3.89 -11.32
CA GLY A 21 -0.41 3.53 -11.79
C GLY A 21 -1.25 2.85 -10.70
N SER A 22 -0.59 2.05 -9.85
CA SER A 22 -1.21 1.41 -8.70
C SER A 22 -1.74 2.43 -7.69
N GLU A 23 -0.94 3.41 -7.26
CA GLU A 23 -1.35 4.46 -6.33
C GLU A 23 -2.55 5.27 -6.86
N ASP A 24 -2.49 5.68 -8.13
CA ASP A 24 -3.57 6.44 -8.74
C ASP A 24 -4.87 5.63 -8.82
N SER A 25 -4.75 4.32 -9.06
CA SER A 25 -5.88 3.40 -9.04
C SER A 25 -6.41 3.19 -7.62
N ALA A 26 -5.53 2.99 -6.64
CA ALA A 26 -5.91 2.84 -5.23
C ALA A 26 -6.60 4.10 -4.69
N ARG A 27 -6.13 5.29 -5.08
CA ARG A 27 -6.76 6.57 -4.73
C ARG A 27 -8.15 6.70 -5.33
N LYS A 28 -8.35 6.26 -6.58
CA LYS A 28 -9.66 6.23 -7.25
C LYS A 28 -10.61 5.17 -6.67
N ALA A 29 -10.08 4.07 -6.13
CA ALA A 29 -10.87 3.04 -5.46
C ALA A 29 -11.50 3.50 -4.14
N LYS A 30 -10.93 4.53 -3.48
CA LYS A 30 -11.41 5.10 -2.21
C LYS A 30 -11.59 4.04 -1.09
N SER A 31 -10.81 2.97 -1.12
CA SER A 31 -10.89 1.87 -0.17
C SER A 31 -9.59 1.78 0.63
N THR A 32 -9.69 1.86 1.96
CA THR A 32 -8.54 1.65 2.87
C THR A 32 -7.96 0.26 2.70
N ARG A 33 -8.80 -0.76 2.52
CA ARG A 33 -8.38 -2.13 2.23
C ARG A 33 -7.50 -2.22 0.97
N THR A 34 -7.91 -1.59 -0.13
CA THR A 34 -7.11 -1.57 -1.37
C THR A 34 -5.76 -0.90 -1.15
N ARG A 35 -5.71 0.18 -0.36
CA ARG A 35 -4.44 0.85 -0.02
C ARG A 35 -3.53 -0.05 0.82
N LYS A 36 -4.07 -0.75 1.81
CA LYS A 36 -3.33 -1.74 2.61
C LYS A 36 -2.71 -2.83 1.73
N GLU A 37 -3.51 -3.43 0.85
CA GLU A 37 -3.04 -4.48 -0.06
C GLU A 37 -1.93 -3.98 -1.00
N VAL A 38 -2.04 -2.74 -1.51
CA VAL A 38 -0.99 -2.11 -2.33
C VAL A 38 0.27 -1.80 -1.52
N CYS A 39 0.12 -1.34 -0.27
CA CYS A 39 1.23 -1.08 0.64
C CYS A 39 2.02 -2.36 0.91
N PHE A 40 1.34 -3.41 1.41
CA PHE A 40 1.96 -4.70 1.70
C PHE A 40 2.66 -5.32 0.48
N ALA A 41 2.05 -5.20 -0.71
CA ALA A 41 2.70 -5.65 -1.93
C ALA A 41 3.93 -4.81 -2.29
N SER A 42 3.96 -3.51 -1.96
CA SER A 42 5.12 -2.64 -2.20
C SER A 42 6.29 -2.96 -1.26
N VAL A 43 6.01 -3.22 0.04
CA VAL A 43 6.98 -3.79 1.00
C VAL A 43 7.59 -5.08 0.44
N ASP A 44 6.74 -5.98 -0.08
CA ASP A 44 7.17 -7.28 -0.61
C ASP A 44 8.09 -7.17 -1.84
N TYR A 45 8.00 -6.06 -2.56
CA TYR A 45 8.90 -5.74 -3.68
C TYR A 45 10.10 -4.89 -3.27
N GLU A 46 10.31 -4.64 -1.98
CA GLU A 46 11.37 -3.79 -1.41
C GLU A 46 11.36 -2.35 -1.97
N ASP A 47 10.19 -1.85 -2.39
CA ASP A 47 10.03 -0.47 -2.87
C ASP A 47 9.53 0.46 -1.75
N PHE A 48 10.45 0.80 -0.85
CA PHE A 48 10.17 1.60 0.35
C PHE A 48 9.77 3.06 0.05
N ARG A 49 10.01 3.56 -1.17
CA ARG A 49 9.67 4.94 -1.56
C ARG A 49 8.16 5.16 -1.71
N LEU A 50 7.43 4.11 -2.10
CA LEU A 50 5.96 4.09 -2.17
C LEU A 50 5.33 3.75 -0.85
N ASP A 51 6.02 2.92 -0.10
CA ASP A 51 5.63 2.36 1.16
C ASP A 51 5.39 3.45 2.21
N HIS A 52 6.37 4.33 2.41
CA HIS A 52 6.21 5.52 3.26
C HIS A 52 4.99 6.39 2.90
N LYS A 53 4.64 6.52 1.61
CA LYS A 53 3.47 7.30 1.18
C LYS A 53 2.14 6.57 1.46
N CYS A 54 2.12 5.25 1.31
CA CYS A 54 0.96 4.44 1.66
C CYS A 54 0.77 4.34 3.18
N ASP A 55 1.85 4.27 3.94
CA ASP A 55 1.85 4.25 5.41
C ASP A 55 1.23 5.51 5.99
N LEU A 56 1.64 6.69 5.53
CA LEU A 56 1.05 7.97 5.93
C LEU A 56 -0.48 8.04 5.68
N LEU A 57 -1.00 7.28 4.72
CA LEU A 57 -2.43 7.17 4.43
C LEU A 57 -3.15 6.13 5.31
N ILE A 58 -2.47 5.05 5.70
CA ILE A 58 -3.03 3.97 6.54
C ILE A 58 -3.00 4.37 8.03
N VAL A 59 -1.94 5.02 8.50
CA VAL A 59 -1.75 5.51 9.88
C VAL A 59 -2.89 6.41 10.36
N VAL A 60 -3.62 7.07 9.44
CA VAL A 60 -4.82 7.87 9.76
C VAL A 60 -5.95 7.02 10.36
N HIS A 61 -5.96 5.71 10.14
CA HIS A 61 -6.92 4.77 10.72
C HIS A 61 -6.21 3.95 11.81
N ALA A 62 -6.39 4.33 13.07
CA ALA A 62 -5.68 3.73 14.20
C ALA A 62 -5.86 2.19 14.33
N GLU A 63 -7.00 1.65 13.88
CA GLU A 63 -7.28 0.20 13.86
C GLU A 63 -6.38 -0.55 12.87
N GLU A 64 -5.94 0.13 11.80
CA GLU A 64 -5.20 -0.47 10.71
C GLU A 64 -3.67 -0.40 10.95
N LEU A 65 -3.25 0.42 11.92
CA LEU A 65 -1.85 0.68 12.28
C LEU A 65 -1.17 -0.51 12.95
N GLU A 66 -1.89 -1.26 13.78
CA GLU A 66 -1.32 -2.40 14.50
C GLU A 66 -0.90 -3.53 13.54
N ASP A 67 -1.76 -3.87 12.57
CA ASP A 67 -1.45 -4.83 11.51
C ASP A 67 -0.23 -4.41 10.69
N LEU A 68 -0.13 -3.10 10.38
CA LEU A 68 0.99 -2.53 9.63
C LEU A 68 2.29 -2.71 10.42
N ILE A 69 2.31 -2.33 11.69
CA ILE A 69 3.48 -2.47 12.57
C ILE A 69 3.92 -3.94 12.64
N TYR A 70 3.00 -4.88 12.83
CA TYR A 70 3.33 -6.31 12.84
C TYR A 70 3.89 -6.79 11.51
N TYR A 71 3.38 -6.29 10.39
CA TYR A 71 3.83 -6.67 9.05
C TYR A 71 5.30 -6.28 8.80
N TYR A 72 5.67 -5.03 9.11
CA TYR A 72 7.05 -4.55 8.97
C TYR A 72 7.99 -5.22 9.97
N LEU A 73 7.54 -5.43 11.21
CA LEU A 73 8.29 -6.16 12.23
C LEU A 73 8.59 -7.59 11.79
N TYR A 74 7.61 -8.30 11.23
CA TYR A 74 7.79 -9.66 10.75
C TYR A 74 8.79 -9.76 9.59
N ARG A 75 8.87 -8.73 8.75
CA ARG A 75 9.84 -8.67 7.65
C ARG A 75 11.18 -8.04 8.01
N GLY A 76 11.34 -7.50 9.23
CA GLY A 76 12.58 -6.91 9.71
C GLY A 76 12.84 -5.47 9.25
N TYR A 77 11.83 -4.78 8.70
CA TYR A 77 11.94 -3.41 8.18
C TYR A 77 11.60 -2.36 9.24
N PHE A 78 12.18 -2.48 10.44
CA PHE A 78 11.84 -1.60 11.57
C PHE A 78 12.26 -0.14 11.36
N GLU A 79 13.38 0.08 10.67
CA GLU A 79 13.90 1.42 10.36
C GLU A 79 12.95 2.19 9.42
N GLU A 80 12.25 1.49 8.52
CA GLU A 80 11.31 2.10 7.58
C GLU A 80 9.99 2.53 8.24
N ILE A 81 9.66 2.03 9.44
CA ILE A 81 8.49 2.51 10.21
C ILE A 81 8.79 3.86 10.89
N ILE A 82 10.05 4.10 11.25
CA ILE A 82 10.47 5.21 12.12
C ILE A 82 10.95 6.43 11.31
N SER A 83 11.40 6.23 10.07
CA SER A 83 11.86 7.29 9.16
C SER A 83 10.73 8.10 8.52
#